data_AF-A0AB36J1K0-F1
#
_entry.id   AF-A0AB36J1K0-F1
#
_cell.length_a   1.000
_cell.length_b   1.000
_cell.length_c   1.000
_cell.angle_alpha   90.00
_cell.angle_beta   90.00
_cell.angle_gamma   90.00
#
_symmetry.space_group_name_H-M   'P 1'
#
loop_
_entity.id
_entity.type
_entity.pdbx_description
1 polymer ?
#
loop_
_entity_poly.entity_id
_entity_poly.type
_entity_poly.pdbx_seq_one_letter_code
_entity_poly.pdbx_strand_id
1 'polypeptide(L)'
;MTAGKNVTPADRKATDRLRWYWSHGEGAAQIGWGTPGDFARCVTHLEGKVKDPEGYCAERHHDALGIWPATHAKQVRDAEGKNHK
;
A
#
# COMPACT_ATOMS: atom_id res chain seq x y z
N MET A 1 3.40 30.19 14.44
CA MET A 1 3.50 28.75 14.76
C MET A 1 2.20 28.11 14.29
N THR A 2 2.26 27.34 13.20
CA THR A 2 1.10 26.97 12.37
C THR A 2 0.12 26.07 13.12
N ALA A 3 -1.13 26.53 13.26
CA ALA A 3 -2.22 25.78 13.88
C ALA A 3 -2.42 24.43 13.17
N GLY A 4 -2.39 23.36 13.97
CA GLY A 4 -2.73 22.01 13.53
C GLY A 4 -4.13 22.02 12.92
N LYS A 5 -4.22 21.58 11.67
CA LYS A 5 -5.50 21.27 11.01
C LYS A 5 -6.22 20.26 11.90
N ASN A 6 -7.31 20.69 12.54
CA ASN A 6 -8.15 19.85 13.38
C ASN A 6 -8.80 18.78 12.48
N VAL A 7 -8.22 17.58 12.43
CA VAL A 7 -8.78 16.44 11.68
C VAL A 7 -10.11 16.11 12.36
N THR A 8 -11.23 16.37 11.69
CA THR A 8 -12.53 16.12 12.30
C THR A 8 -12.76 14.60 12.43
N PRO A 9 -13.65 14.15 13.34
CA PRO A 9 -13.98 12.72 13.43
C PRO A 9 -14.48 12.13 12.10
N ALA A 10 -15.10 12.93 11.23
CA ALA A 10 -15.53 12.54 9.91
C ALA A 10 -14.34 12.29 8.95
N ASP A 11 -13.33 13.16 9.00
CA ASP A 11 -12.10 13.02 8.20
C ASP A 11 -11.31 11.75 8.57
N ARG A 12 -11.29 11.41 9.86
CA ARG A 12 -10.68 10.16 10.35
C ARG A 12 -11.40 8.94 9.80
N LYS A 13 -12.73 8.89 9.88
CA LYS A 13 -13.53 7.79 9.32
C LYS A 13 -13.38 7.64 7.80
N ALA A 14 -13.31 8.75 7.06
CA ALA A 14 -13.06 8.71 5.62
C ALA A 14 -11.66 8.13 5.30
N THR A 15 -10.66 8.48 6.11
CA THR A 15 -9.29 7.96 5.99
C THR A 15 -9.20 6.47 6.32
N ASP A 16 -9.87 6.03 7.37
CA ASP A 16 -9.92 4.61 7.76
C ASP A 16 -10.64 3.76 6.71
N ARG A 17 -11.72 4.30 6.11
CA ARG A 17 -12.39 3.64 4.99
C ARG A 17 -11.46 3.48 3.79
N LEU A 18 -10.68 4.51 3.46
CA LEU A 18 -9.70 4.44 2.37
C LEU A 18 -8.57 3.46 2.68
N ARG A 19 -8.06 3.43 3.91
CA ARG A 19 -7.09 2.42 4.38
C ARG A 19 -7.63 1.02 4.12
N TRP A 20 -8.85 0.73 4.61
CA TRP A 20 -9.46 -0.57 4.42
C TRP A 20 -9.71 -0.90 2.94
N TYR A 21 -10.20 0.06 2.14
CA TYR A 21 -10.45 -0.12 0.72
C TYR A 21 -9.18 -0.52 -0.07
N TRP A 22 -8.04 0.12 0.22
CA TRP A 22 -6.78 -0.15 -0.46
C TRP A 22 -6.01 -1.35 0.09
N SER A 23 -6.23 -1.76 1.35
CA SER A 23 -5.60 -2.94 1.94
C SER A 23 -6.41 -4.23 1.78
N HIS A 24 -7.74 -4.17 1.85
CA HIS A 24 -8.62 -5.36 1.85
C HIS A 24 -9.84 -5.26 0.92
N GLY A 25 -10.19 -4.07 0.44
CA GLY A 25 -11.35 -3.86 -0.41
C GLY A 25 -11.09 -4.04 -1.91
N GLU A 26 -11.95 -3.46 -2.75
CA GLU A 26 -11.80 -3.52 -4.21
C GLU A 26 -10.51 -2.86 -4.71
N GLY A 27 -9.97 -1.87 -3.99
CA GLY A 27 -8.67 -1.28 -4.31
C GLY A 27 -7.53 -2.28 -4.12
N ALA A 28 -7.60 -3.11 -3.08
CA ALA A 28 -6.64 -4.17 -2.82
C ALA A 28 -6.66 -5.25 -3.91
N ALA A 29 -7.85 -5.59 -4.40
CA ALA A 29 -8.00 -6.54 -5.52
C ALA A 29 -7.40 -6.00 -6.82
N GLN A 30 -7.53 -4.70 -7.09
CA GLN A 30 -6.90 -4.03 -8.24
C GLN A 30 -5.37 -4.03 -8.15
N ILE A 31 -4.84 -3.77 -6.95
CA ILE A 31 -3.39 -3.85 -6.69
C ILE A 31 -2.90 -5.29 -6.80
N GLY A 32 -3.68 -6.25 -6.33
CA GLY A 32 -3.31 -7.67 -6.27
C GLY A 32 -2.17 -7.92 -5.30
N TRP A 33 -2.35 -7.56 -4.02
CA TRP A 33 -1.33 -7.78 -2.98
C TRP A 33 -0.81 -9.22 -2.96
N GLY A 34 0.50 -9.38 -2.80
CA GLY A 34 1.18 -10.67 -2.73
C GLY A 34 1.61 -11.20 -4.10
N THR A 35 1.36 -10.42 -5.17
CA THR A 35 1.89 -10.72 -6.50
C THR A 35 3.12 -9.87 -6.80
N PRO A 36 4.05 -10.35 -7.65
CA PRO A 36 5.20 -9.55 -8.06
C PRO A 36 4.79 -8.17 -8.59
N GLY A 37 5.43 -7.11 -8.09
CA GLY A 37 5.17 -5.73 -8.51
C GLY A 37 3.85 -5.12 -7.99
N ASP A 38 3.23 -5.71 -6.96
CA ASP A 38 2.07 -5.13 -6.27
C ASP A 38 2.34 -3.72 -5.72
N PHE A 39 3.49 -3.51 -5.08
CA PHE A 39 3.89 -2.20 -4.56
C PHE A 39 3.97 -1.13 -5.64
N ALA A 40 4.58 -1.44 -6.79
CA ALA A 40 4.69 -0.51 -7.91
C ALA A 40 3.31 -0.14 -8.48
N ARG A 41 2.41 -1.12 -8.62
CA ARG A 41 1.02 -0.87 -9.03
C ARG A 41 0.31 0.07 -8.06
N CYS A 42 0.45 -0.15 -6.75
CA CYS A 42 -0.12 0.74 -5.74
C CYS A 42 0.36 2.19 -5.92
N VAL A 43 1.67 2.39 -6.08
CA VAL A 43 2.27 3.73 -6.27
C VAL A 43 1.72 4.38 -7.53
N THR A 44 1.66 3.68 -8.67
CA THR A 44 1.09 4.21 -9.92
C THR A 44 -0.38 4.62 -9.77
N HIS A 45 -1.20 3.86 -9.04
CA HIS A 45 -2.61 4.20 -8.84
C HIS A 45 -2.83 5.45 -7.97
N LEU A 46 -1.86 5.75 -7.09
CA LEU A 46 -1.93 6.82 -6.11
C LEU A 46 -1.02 8.01 -6.43
N GLU A 47 -0.18 7.88 -7.46
CA GLU A 47 0.64 8.95 -7.99
C GLU A 47 -0.24 10.16 -8.34
N GLY A 48 0.14 11.34 -7.83
CA GLY A 48 -0.63 12.58 -8.00
C GLY A 48 -1.90 12.71 -7.14
N LYS A 49 -2.33 11.66 -6.43
CA LYS A 49 -3.51 11.71 -5.51
C LYS A 49 -3.11 11.94 -4.05
N VAL A 50 -1.92 11.49 -3.68
CA VAL A 50 -1.38 11.63 -2.32
C VAL A 50 0.00 12.27 -2.39
N LYS A 51 0.38 12.97 -1.31
CA LYS A 51 1.69 13.63 -1.22
C LYS A 51 2.86 12.64 -1.21
N ASP A 52 2.66 11.49 -0.59
CA ASP A 52 3.68 10.46 -0.40
C ASP A 52 3.08 9.09 -0.72
N PRO A 53 3.04 8.71 -2.02
CA PRO A 53 2.42 7.45 -2.43
C PRO A 53 3.22 6.24 -1.95
N GLU A 54 4.55 6.34 -1.88
CA GLU A 54 5.43 5.26 -1.47
C GLU A 54 5.22 4.88 0.01
N GLY A 55 5.24 5.84 0.94
CA GLY A 55 4.98 5.57 2.35
C GLY A 55 3.56 5.09 2.60
N TYR A 56 2.56 5.69 1.91
CA TYR A 56 1.18 5.23 1.99
C TYR A 56 1.03 3.77 1.55
N CYS A 57 1.62 3.40 0.40
CA CYS A 57 1.56 2.05 -0.13
C CYS A 57 2.34 1.05 0.74
N ALA A 58 3.44 1.46 1.37
CA ALA A 58 4.20 0.59 2.25
C ALA A 58 3.39 0.17 3.48
N GLU A 59 2.70 1.11 4.12
CA GLU A 59 1.77 0.81 5.21
C GLU A 59 0.65 -0.13 4.73
N ARG A 60 0.09 0.09 3.54
CA ARG A 60 -1.08 -0.68 3.05
C ARG A 60 -0.69 -2.10 2.67
N HIS A 61 0.50 -2.28 2.11
CA HIS A 61 1.10 -3.58 1.82
C HIS A 61 1.30 -4.37 3.12
N HIS A 62 1.81 -3.72 4.18
CA HIS A 62 1.94 -4.35 5.49
C HIS A 62 0.59 -4.66 6.12
N ASP A 63 -0.40 -3.76 6.03
CA ASP A 63 -1.74 -4.00 6.54
C ASP A 63 -2.44 -5.18 5.82
N ALA A 64 -2.18 -5.37 4.51
CA ALA A 64 -2.80 -6.42 3.70
C ALA A 64 -2.12 -7.80 3.86
N LEU A 65 -0.79 -7.83 3.95
CA LEU A 65 0.00 -9.08 3.90
C LEU A 65 0.76 -9.39 5.19
N GLY A 66 0.85 -8.44 6.12
CA GLY A 66 1.67 -8.55 7.33
C GLY A 66 3.18 -8.44 7.09
N ILE A 67 3.60 -8.10 5.87
CA ILE A 67 5.02 -7.95 5.49
C ILE A 67 5.25 -6.62 4.80
N TRP A 68 6.42 -6.03 5.01
CA TRP A 68 6.84 -4.81 4.33
C TRP A 68 7.22 -5.08 2.86
N PRO A 69 7.02 -4.11 1.95
CA PRO A 69 7.29 -4.29 0.52
C PRO A 69 8.76 -4.63 0.24
N ALA A 70 9.72 -4.14 1.03
CA ALA A 70 11.13 -4.52 0.90
C ALA A 70 11.36 -6.03 1.17
N THR A 71 10.66 -6.60 2.16
CA THR A 71 10.71 -8.02 2.48
C THR A 71 10.04 -8.84 1.38
N HIS A 72 8.88 -8.40 0.89
CA HIS A 72 8.17 -9.07 -0.20
C HIS A 72 8.99 -9.06 -1.50
N ALA A 73 9.60 -7.93 -1.86
CA ALA A 73 10.48 -7.82 -3.02
C ALA A 73 11.67 -8.78 -2.93
N LYS A 74 12.24 -8.96 -1.74
CA LYS A 74 13.28 -9.98 -1.52
C LYS A 74 12.74 -11.39 -1.75
N GLN A 75 11.59 -11.73 -1.17
CA GLN A 75 10.95 -13.04 -1.35
C GLN A 75 10.62 -13.34 -2.82
N VAL A 76 10.10 -12.37 -3.56
CA VAL A 76 9.83 -12.50 -5.00
C VAL A 76 11.11 -12.79 -5.77
N ARG A 77 12.19 -12.03 -5.52
CA ARG A 77 13.49 -12.26 -6.17
C ARG A 77 14.07 -13.64 -5.84
N ASP A 78 13.99 -14.06 -4.57
CA ASP A 78 14.43 -15.39 -4.14
C ASP A 78 13.58 -16.51 -4.77
N ALA A 79 12.28 -16.28 -4.98
CA ALA A 79 11.37 -17.23 -5.63
C ALA A 79 11.60 -17.31 -7.14
N GLU A 80 11.78 -16.18 -7.84
CA GLU A 80 12.10 -16.14 -9.27
C GLU A 80 13.46 -16.80 -9.54
N GLY A 81 14.47 -16.53 -8.70
CA GLY A 81 15.79 -17.15 -8.84
C GLY A 81 15.78 -18.68 -8.66
N LYS A 82 14.80 -19.24 -7.95
CA LYS A 82 14.62 -20.70 -7.81
C LYS A 82 13.88 -21.34 -8.99
N ASN A 83 13.11 -20.57 -9.76
CA ASN A 83 12.30 -21.06 -10.87
C ASN A 83 13.11 -21.20 -12.19
N HIS A 84 14.38 -20.78 -12.20
CA HIS A 84 15.27 -20.79 -13.36
C HIS A 84 16.30 -21.94 -13.33
N LYS A 85 16.02 -23.04 -12.63
CA LYS A 85 16.88 -24.22 -12.52
C LYS A 85 16.11 -25.48 -12.90
#